data_AF-A0A7C9CKU7-F1
#
_entry.id   AF-A0A7C9CKU7-F1
#
_cell.length_a   1.000
_cell.length_b   1.000
_cell.length_c   1.000
_cell.angle_alpha   90.00
_cell.angle_beta   90.00
_cell.angle_gamma   90.00
#
_symmetry.space_group_name_H-M   'P 1'
#
loop_
_entity.id
_entity.type
_entity.pdbx_description
1 polymer ?
#
loop_
_entity_poly.entity_id
_entity_poly.type
_entity_poly.pdbx_seq_one_letter_code
_entity_poly.pdbx_strand_id
1 'polypeptide(L)'
;KWMELFPSVIAQAKTIQIVSSGVSDHASGSLHLIYAEFQVVSPLVPTRETYFLRYCHQNLQEGTWAIVDFPVDSFHGSLQLSHSVPRYRRLPSGCIIQDMPNGYSRVTWVEHGEILEEKPIHQIFY
;
A
#
# COMPACT_ATOMS: atom_id res chain seq x y z
N LYS A 1 -8.12 10.26 3.18
CA LYS A 1 -8.49 9.73 1.83
C LYS A 1 -8.21 8.25 1.63
N TRP A 2 -6.98 7.72 1.62
CA TRP A 2 -6.78 6.28 1.32
C TRP A 2 -7.48 5.36 2.34
N MET A 3 -7.38 5.67 3.63
CA MET A 3 -8.13 5.01 4.71
C MET A 3 -9.65 5.14 4.52
N GLU A 4 -10.16 6.32 4.17
CA GLU A 4 -11.61 6.56 3.97
C GLU A 4 -12.16 5.75 2.80
N LEU A 5 -11.36 5.54 1.76
CA LEU A 5 -11.77 4.80 0.57
C LEU A 5 -11.70 3.28 0.76
N PHE A 6 -10.79 2.79 1.61
CA PHE A 6 -10.56 1.35 1.81
C PHE A 6 -10.40 0.98 3.30
N PRO A 7 -11.40 1.30 4.15
CA PRO A 7 -11.27 1.15 5.60
C PRO A 7 -11.16 -0.32 6.03
N SER A 8 -11.60 -1.29 5.23
CA SER A 8 -11.48 -2.71 5.54
C SER A 8 -10.07 -3.27 5.36
N VAL A 9 -9.20 -2.54 4.64
CA VAL A 9 -7.84 -2.99 4.28
C VAL A 9 -6.78 -2.08 4.90
N ILE A 10 -7.05 -0.77 5.00
CA ILE A 10 -6.10 0.23 5.51
C ILE A 10 -6.56 0.72 6.88
N ALA A 11 -5.80 0.36 7.91
CA ALA A 11 -5.99 0.87 9.27
C ALA A 11 -5.38 2.27 9.42
N GLN A 12 -4.18 2.47 8.87
CA GLN A 12 -3.47 3.75 8.90
C GLN A 12 -2.65 3.94 7.63
N ALA A 13 -2.51 5.19 7.18
CA ALA A 13 -1.60 5.53 6.10
C ALA A 13 -1.10 6.97 6.23
N LYS A 14 0.19 7.18 5.97
CA LYS A 14 0.84 8.49 6.04
C LYS A 14 1.90 8.62 4.95
N THR A 15 1.88 9.74 4.23
CA THR A 15 3.04 10.15 3.41
C THR A 15 4.15 10.62 4.33
N ILE A 16 5.27 9.92 4.32
CA ILE A 16 6.47 10.27 5.11
C ILE A 16 7.27 11.33 4.39
N GLN A 17 7.48 11.16 3.09
CA GLN A 17 8.28 12.07 2.26
C GLN A 17 7.79 12.06 0.81
N ILE A 18 7.85 13.23 0.17
CA ILE A 18 7.76 13.34 -1.29
C ILE A 18 9.20 13.26 -1.81
N VAL A 19 9.53 12.16 -2.49
CA VAL A 19 10.87 11.91 -3.03
C VAL A 19 11.05 12.64 -4.36
N SER A 20 10.01 12.64 -5.19
CA SER A 20 9.95 13.41 -6.43
C SER A 20 8.55 13.97 -6.63
N SER A 21 8.46 15.27 -6.89
CA SER A 21 7.22 15.90 -7.35
C SER A 21 7.05 15.63 -8.84
N GLY A 22 5.89 15.12 -9.23
CA GLY A 22 5.55 14.83 -10.63
C GLY A 22 5.57 16.07 -11.53
N VAL A 23 5.40 15.85 -12.83
CA VAL A 23 5.40 16.93 -13.84
C VAL A 23 3.95 17.36 -14.06
N SER A 24 3.62 18.60 -13.69
CA SER A 24 2.29 19.28 -13.80
C SER A 24 1.40 19.27 -12.53
N ASP A 25 0.29 20.02 -12.61
CA ASP A 25 -0.78 20.13 -11.60
C ASP A 25 -1.46 18.79 -11.28
N HIS A 26 -1.20 17.78 -12.09
CA HIS A 26 -1.63 16.41 -11.88
C HIS A 26 -0.46 15.62 -11.30
N ALA A 27 -0.71 14.85 -10.23
CA ALA A 27 0.31 14.08 -9.50
C ALA A 27 0.95 12.93 -10.32
N SER A 28 0.88 12.96 -11.65
CA SER A 28 1.52 12.00 -12.55
C SER A 28 3.04 12.17 -12.52
N GLY A 29 3.75 11.05 -12.36
CA GLY A 29 5.20 11.02 -12.18
C GLY A 29 5.67 11.28 -10.75
N SER A 30 4.76 11.41 -9.76
CA SER A 30 5.18 11.61 -8.38
C SER A 30 5.67 10.32 -7.73
N LEU A 31 6.66 10.46 -6.86
CA LEU A 31 7.22 9.36 -6.07
C LEU A 31 7.19 9.72 -4.59
N HIS A 32 6.46 8.95 -3.79
CA HIS A 32 6.27 9.19 -2.36
C HIS A 32 6.77 8.01 -1.53
N LEU A 33 7.42 8.29 -0.40
CA LEU A 33 7.64 7.31 0.66
C LEU A 33 6.41 7.29 1.56
N ILE A 34 5.79 6.11 1.68
CA ILE A 34 4.56 5.90 2.41
C ILE A 34 4.82 4.96 3.59
N TYR A 35 4.23 5.29 4.74
CA TYR A 35 3.96 4.35 5.83
C TYR A 35 2.50 3.91 5.74
N ALA A 36 2.24 2.62 5.91
CA ALA A 36 0.87 2.14 6.05
C ALA A 36 0.77 0.94 6.99
N GLU A 37 -0.41 0.84 7.61
CA GLU A 37 -0.85 -0.31 8.40
C GLU A 37 -1.99 -0.99 7.66
N PHE A 38 -1.77 -2.23 7.30
CA PHE A 38 -2.75 -3.08 6.64
C PHE A 38 -3.48 -3.92 7.68
N GLN A 39 -4.80 -3.97 7.56
CA GLN A 39 -5.65 -4.78 8.43
C GLN A 39 -6.45 -5.79 7.63
N VAL A 40 -6.81 -6.86 8.31
CA VAL A 40 -7.96 -7.67 7.98
C VAL A 40 -8.99 -7.43 9.06
N VAL A 41 -10.27 -7.57 8.73
CA VAL A 41 -11.38 -7.31 9.67
C VAL A 41 -11.53 -8.48 10.65
N SER A 42 -10.48 -8.73 11.44
CA SER A 42 -10.42 -9.77 12.46
C SER A 42 -9.65 -9.25 13.68
N PRO A 43 -10.24 -9.28 14.89
CA PRO A 43 -9.55 -8.86 16.11
C PRO A 43 -8.40 -9.80 16.50
N LEU A 44 -8.34 -10.98 15.89
CA LEU A 44 -7.34 -12.01 16.18
C LEU A 44 -6.09 -11.90 15.29
N VAL A 45 -6.11 -11.00 14.31
CA VAL A 45 -4.98 -10.77 13.41
C VAL A 45 -4.48 -9.35 13.62
N PRO A 46 -3.24 -9.16 14.10
CA PRO A 46 -2.69 -7.82 14.27
C PRO A 46 -2.53 -7.13 12.90
N THR A 47 -2.48 -5.79 12.94
CA THR A 47 -2.15 -5.00 11.75
C THR A 47 -0.72 -5.29 11.30
N ARG A 48 -0.48 -5.08 10.01
CA ARG A 48 0.82 -5.26 9.36
C ARG A 48 1.35 -3.90 8.94
N GLU A 49 2.42 -3.47 9.58
CA GLU A 49 3.05 -2.18 9.32
C GLU A 49 4.12 -2.32 8.24
N THR A 50 4.22 -1.36 7.33
CA THR A 50 5.28 -1.35 6.31
C THR A 50 5.56 0.05 5.78
N TYR A 51 6.78 0.21 5.28
CA TYR A 51 7.18 1.35 4.45
C TYR A 51 7.36 0.90 3.00
N PHE A 52 6.91 1.71 2.05
CA PHE A 52 7.07 1.44 0.63
C PHE A 52 7.11 2.74 -0.17
N LEU A 53 7.65 2.66 -1.38
CA LEU A 53 7.60 3.74 -2.35
C LEU A 53 6.35 3.59 -3.21
N ARG A 54 5.62 4.69 -3.38
CA ARG A 54 4.43 4.79 -4.24
C ARG A 54 4.74 5.70 -5.41
N TYR A 55 4.61 5.16 -6.61
CA TYR A 55 4.69 5.90 -7.85
C TYR A 55 3.31 6.04 -8.48
N CYS A 56 2.95 7.25 -8.89
CA CYS A 56 1.67 7.53 -9.56
C CYS A 56 1.92 7.88 -11.03
N HIS A 57 1.17 7.27 -11.93
CA HIS A 57 1.24 7.56 -13.36
C HIS A 57 -0.16 7.68 -13.95
N GLN A 58 -0.40 8.75 -14.70
CA GLN A 58 -1.63 8.92 -15.47
C GLN A 58 -1.38 8.53 -16.92
N ASN A 59 -2.09 7.51 -17.40
CA ASN A 59 -2.18 7.18 -18.81
C ASN A 59 -3.35 7.96 -19.44
N LEU A 60 -3.03 9.07 -20.10
CA LEU A 60 -4.02 9.93 -20.74
C LEU A 60 -4.73 9.27 -21.92
N GLN A 61 -4.07 8.34 -22.62
CA GLN A 61 -4.65 7.68 -23.79
C GLN A 61 -5.76 6.70 -23.38
N GLU A 62 -5.58 6.02 -22.25
CA GLU A 62 -6.53 5.04 -21.75
C GLU A 62 -7.49 5.61 -20.70
N GLY A 63 -7.28 6.85 -20.24
CA GLY A 63 -8.07 7.46 -19.17
C GLY A 63 -7.90 6.73 -17.83
N THR A 64 -6.69 6.24 -17.56
CA THR A 64 -6.38 5.45 -16.36
C THR A 64 -5.27 6.07 -15.52
N TRP A 65 -5.32 5.80 -14.22
CA TRP A 65 -4.23 6.02 -13.29
C TRP A 65 -3.67 4.69 -12.83
N ALA A 66 -2.37 4.52 -12.93
CA ALA A 66 -1.63 3.43 -12.33
C ALA A 66 -0.92 3.94 -11.08
N ILE A 67 -1.20 3.31 -9.95
CA ILE A 67 -0.49 3.52 -8.69
C ILE A 67 0.29 2.24 -8.43
N VAL A 68 1.62 2.35 -8.38
CA VAL A 68 2.52 1.21 -8.17
C VAL A 68 3.26 1.41 -6.86
N ASP A 69 3.13 0.43 -5.98
CA ASP A 69 3.80 0.35 -4.68
C ASP A 69 4.91 -0.68 -4.77
N PHE A 70 6.13 -0.32 -4.36
CA PHE A 70 7.24 -1.26 -4.31
C PHE A 70 8.00 -1.14 -2.97
N PRO A 71 8.48 -2.27 -2.43
CA PRO A 71 9.15 -2.28 -1.15
C PRO A 71 10.42 -1.43 -1.17
N VAL A 72 10.81 -0.95 0.00
CA VAL A 72 12.12 -0.35 0.20
C VAL A 72 13.03 -1.39 0.82
N ASP A 73 13.97 -1.92 0.03
CA ASP A 73 14.89 -3.00 0.43
C ASP A 73 15.72 -2.68 1.68
N SER A 74 15.91 -1.40 2.00
CA SER A 74 16.89 -0.91 2.98
C SER A 74 16.35 -0.61 4.39
N PHE A 75 15.05 -0.66 4.65
CA PHE A 75 14.52 -0.39 6.00
C PHE A 75 14.43 -1.63 6.91
N HIS A 76 14.51 -2.84 6.35
CA HIS A 76 14.44 -4.07 7.13
C HIS A 76 15.68 -4.33 8.01
N GLY A 77 16.82 -3.70 7.71
CA GLY A 77 18.07 -3.87 8.46
C GLY A 77 18.37 -2.79 9.51
N SER A 78 17.79 -1.59 9.38
CA SER A 78 18.12 -0.42 10.22
C SER A 78 17.07 -0.12 11.30
N LEU A 79 15.81 -0.49 11.06
CA LEU A 79 14.79 -0.55 12.09
C LEU A 79 14.81 -1.96 12.66
N GLN A 80 15.51 -2.15 13.77
CA GLN A 80 15.29 -3.29 14.66
C GLN A 80 13.85 -3.21 15.21
N LEU A 81 12.87 -3.45 14.34
CA LEU A 81 11.53 -3.81 14.75
C LEU A 81 11.73 -5.09 15.57
N SER A 82 11.52 -4.95 16.87
CA SER A 82 11.75 -5.99 17.88
C SER A 82 11.35 -7.38 17.39
N HIS A 83 12.01 -8.42 17.91
CA HIS A 83 11.70 -9.85 17.72
C HIS A 83 10.23 -10.28 18.03
N SER A 84 9.30 -9.34 18.22
CA SER A 84 7.91 -9.56 18.59
C SER A 84 6.88 -9.16 17.52
N VAL A 85 7.30 -8.51 16.43
CA VAL A 85 6.39 -8.10 15.33
C VAL A 85 6.50 -9.11 14.18
N PRO A 86 5.37 -9.64 13.67
CA PRO A 86 5.39 -10.50 12.48
C PRO A 86 6.15 -9.81 11.36
N ARG A 87 7.20 -10.46 10.84
CA ARG A 87 7.97 -9.91 9.72
C ARG A 87 7.10 -9.96 8.46
N TYR A 88 6.34 -8.91 8.17
CA TYR A 88 5.57 -8.76 6.93
C TYR A 88 6.46 -8.14 5.87
N ARG A 89 6.57 -8.79 4.71
CA ARG A 89 7.27 -8.28 3.53
C ARG A 89 6.26 -7.96 2.44
N ARG A 90 5.99 -6.67 2.23
CA ARG A 90 5.23 -6.22 1.07
C ARG A 90 6.04 -6.45 -0.20
N LEU A 91 5.40 -7.03 -1.21
CA LEU A 91 5.93 -7.18 -2.57
C LEU A 91 5.27 -6.15 -3.49
N PRO A 92 5.73 -5.99 -4.74
CA PRO A 92 5.11 -5.05 -5.68
C PRO A 92 3.58 -5.19 -5.71
N SER A 93 2.91 -4.10 -5.42
CA SER A 93 1.46 -3.98 -5.20
C SER A 93 0.94 -2.68 -5.81
N GLY A 94 -0.35 -2.39 -5.69
CA GLY A 94 -0.90 -1.10 -6.08
C GLY A 94 -2.32 -1.19 -6.63
N CYS A 95 -2.71 -0.20 -7.44
CA CYS A 95 -4.01 -0.22 -8.08
C CYS A 95 -4.05 0.50 -9.42
N ILE A 96 -5.02 0.12 -10.24
CA ILE A 96 -5.41 0.83 -11.45
C ILE A 96 -6.77 1.47 -11.18
N ILE A 97 -6.87 2.77 -11.44
CA ILE A 97 -8.11 3.54 -11.35
C ILE A 97 -8.49 3.93 -12.77
N GLN A 98 -9.67 3.52 -13.22
CA GLN A 98 -10.19 3.81 -14.55
C GLN A 98 -11.45 4.65 -14.43
N ASP A 99 -11.51 5.75 -15.16
CA ASP A 99 -12.71 6.58 -15.22
C ASP A 99 -13.80 5.86 -16.02
N MET A 100 -15.04 5.93 -15.52
CA MET A 100 -16.19 5.31 -16.15
C MET A 100 -17.19 6.37 -16.64
N PRO A 101 -17.93 6.12 -17.74
CA PRO A 101 -18.88 7.09 -18.30
C PRO A 101 -20.03 7.49 -17.36
N ASN A 102 -20.29 6.72 -16.31
CA ASN A 102 -21.35 6.98 -15.33
C ASN A 102 -20.92 7.94 -14.20
N GLY A 103 -19.74 8.55 -14.30
CA GLY A 103 -19.20 9.48 -13.30
C GLY A 103 -18.56 8.79 -12.09
N TYR A 104 -18.42 7.48 -12.09
CA TYR A 104 -17.67 6.71 -11.09
C TYR A 104 -16.31 6.29 -11.65
N SER A 105 -15.48 5.70 -10.79
CA SER A 105 -14.24 5.04 -11.20
C SER A 105 -14.28 3.55 -10.87
N ARG A 106 -13.75 2.73 -11.77
CA ARG A 106 -13.44 1.32 -11.48
C ARG A 106 -12.04 1.26 -10.89
N VAL A 107 -11.91 0.63 -9.72
CA VAL A 107 -10.60 0.43 -9.08
C VAL A 107 -10.28 -1.06 -9.06
N THR A 108 -9.12 -1.43 -9.61
CA THR A 108 -8.55 -2.78 -9.50
C THR A 108 -7.33 -2.71 -8.61
N TRP A 109 -7.39 -3.35 -7.43
CA TRP A 109 -6.30 -3.37 -6.46
C TRP A 109 -5.59 -4.72 -6.50
N VAL A 110 -4.26 -4.70 -6.52
CA VAL A 110 -3.40 -5.88 -6.30
C VAL A 110 -2.58 -5.70 -5.03
N GLU A 111 -2.74 -6.64 -4.10
CA GLU A 111 -2.03 -6.67 -2.83
C GLU A 111 -1.18 -7.94 -2.79
N HIS A 112 0.13 -7.79 -2.70
CA HIS A 112 1.06 -8.90 -2.66
C HIS A 112 2.03 -8.71 -1.49
N GLY A 113 2.13 -9.73 -0.65
CA GLY A 113 3.09 -9.74 0.44
C GLY A 113 3.26 -11.12 1.04
N GLU A 114 4.32 -11.28 1.80
CA GLU A 114 4.69 -12.51 2.49
C GLU A 114 4.69 -12.27 4.01
N ILE A 115 4.27 -13.28 4.75
CA ILE A 115 4.33 -13.29 6.22
C ILE A 115 5.49 -14.21 6.60
N LEU A 116 6.57 -13.63 7.13
CA LEU A 116 7.84 -14.33 7.37
C LEU A 116 7.99 -14.89 8.79
N GLU A 117 7.19 -14.40 9.76
CA GLU A 117 7.09 -14.99 11.09
C GLU A 117 5.64 -14.96 11.56
N GLU A 118 5.01 -16.13 11.68
CA GLU A 118 3.74 -16.28 12.36
C GLU A 118 4.00 -16.47 13.86
N LYS A 119 3.63 -15.48 14.68
CA LYS A 119 2.97 -15.88 15.93
C LYS A 119 1.75 -16.71 15.51
N PRO A 120 1.41 -17.82 16.19
CA PRO A 120 0.32 -18.69 15.76
C PRO A 120 -0.92 -17.84 15.53
N ILE A 121 -1.29 -17.68 14.26
CA ILE A 121 -2.55 -17.08 13.87
C ILE A 121 -3.63 -18.05 14.35
N HIS A 122 -4.74 -17.54 14.88
CA HIS A 122 -5.80 -18.42 15.36
C HIS A 122 -6.19 -19.40 14.25
N GLN A 123 -6.35 -20.69 14.59
CA GLN A 123 -6.54 -21.82 13.65
C GLN A 123 -7.69 -21.67 12.64
N ILE A 124 -8.54 -20.66 12.79
CA ILE A 124 -9.68 -20.36 11.92
C ILE A 124 -9.24 -19.58 10.66
N PHE A 125 -8.04 -19.00 10.65
CA PHE A 125 -7.53 -18.18 9.55
C PHE A 125 -6.39 -18.86 8.76
N TYR A 126 -6.20 -20.18 8.94
CA TYR A 126 -5.34 -21.03 8.09
C TYR A 126 -6.14 -21.59 6.90
#